data_AF-A0A9X6R9K1-F1
#
_entry.id   AF-A0A9X6R9K1-F1
#
_cell.length_a   1.000
_cell.length_b   1.000
_cell.length_c   1.000
_cell.angle_alpha   90.00
_cell.angle_beta   90.00
_cell.angle_gamma   90.00
#
_symmetry.space_group_name_H-M   'P 1'
#
loop_
_entity.id
_entity.type
_entity.pdbx_description
1 polymer ?
#
loop_
_entity_poly.entity_id
_entity_poly.type
_entity_poly.pdbx_seq_one_letter_code
_entity_poly.pdbx_strand_id
1 'polypeptide(L)'
;MKWLINLYPKNWRKRYGDEFLYILENRKLSLKEVIDVFINAMDARFLNLVEGIINMDKKIRDIMLHSVFKRFLIIVPVILLGLFGGYFIANYTPSISELSPKLLLLIGVGLGLFVGYVVGLVRGIMRVIKVTQKEDVFLPTGKLKFNKLES
;
A
#
# COMPACT_ATOMS: atom_id res chain seq x y z
N MET A 1 26.44 17.08 -3.70
CA MET A 1 25.55 16.11 -4.38
C MET A 1 25.99 14.65 -4.21
N LYS A 2 27.04 14.34 -3.43
CA LYS A 2 27.54 12.97 -3.19
C LYS A 2 26.49 12.01 -2.63
N TRP A 3 25.43 12.49 -1.99
CA TRP A 3 24.34 11.66 -1.49
C TRP A 3 23.55 10.94 -2.61
N LEU A 4 23.58 11.43 -3.85
CA LEU A 4 22.90 10.79 -5.00
C LEU A 4 23.38 9.36 -5.24
N ILE A 5 24.63 9.04 -4.91
CA ILE A 5 25.15 7.68 -5.00
C ILE A 5 24.34 6.70 -4.14
N ASN A 6 23.81 7.14 -3.00
CA ASN A 6 23.05 6.30 -2.08
C ASN A 6 21.68 5.91 -2.63
N LEU A 7 21.22 6.56 -3.70
CA LEU A 7 20.04 6.14 -4.43
C LEU A 7 20.27 4.80 -5.12
N TYR A 8 21.50 4.42 -5.46
CA TYR A 8 21.77 3.14 -6.11
C TYR A 8 21.90 1.97 -5.12
N PRO A 9 21.53 0.73 -5.53
CA PRO A 9 21.67 -0.46 -4.69
C PRO A 9 23.14 -0.76 -4.40
N LYS A 10 23.41 -1.47 -3.29
CA LYS A 10 24.79 -1.77 -2.82
C LYS A 10 25.64 -2.46 -3.89
N ASN A 11 25.07 -3.43 -4.59
CA ASN A 11 25.75 -4.19 -5.64
C ASN A 11 26.19 -3.30 -6.82
N TRP A 12 25.35 -2.32 -7.18
CA TRP A 12 25.67 -1.35 -8.21
C TRP A 12 26.80 -0.41 -7.75
N ARG A 13 26.71 0.11 -6.52
CA ARG A 13 27.74 0.98 -5.94
C ARG A 13 29.09 0.29 -5.82
N LYS A 14 29.14 -1.02 -5.55
CA LYS A 14 30.39 -1.77 -5.50
C LYS A 14 31.10 -1.83 -6.86
N ARG A 15 30.36 -1.72 -7.97
CA ARG A 15 30.90 -1.82 -9.34
C ARG A 15 31.22 -0.47 -9.95
N TYR A 16 30.33 0.52 -9.77
CA TYR A 16 30.41 1.81 -10.47
C TYR A 16 30.43 3.01 -9.51
N GLY A 17 30.47 2.77 -8.20
CA GLY A 17 30.32 3.82 -7.20
C GLY A 17 31.45 4.85 -7.25
N ASP A 18 32.69 4.40 -7.39
CA ASP A 18 33.86 5.28 -7.39
C ASP A 18 33.91 6.16 -8.65
N GLU A 19 33.61 5.58 -9.81
CA GLU A 19 33.49 6.31 -11.09
C GLU A 19 32.37 7.36 -11.02
N PHE A 20 31.20 6.98 -10.48
CA PHE A 20 30.08 7.89 -10.37
C PHE A 20 30.34 9.01 -9.35
N LEU A 21 31.01 8.70 -8.23
CA LEU A 21 31.42 9.70 -7.25
C LEU A 21 32.38 10.72 -7.88
N TYR A 22 33.33 10.26 -8.69
CA TYR A 22 34.26 11.13 -9.42
C TYR A 22 33.52 12.09 -10.36
N ILE A 23 32.48 11.61 -11.08
CA ILE A 23 31.64 12.45 -11.93
C ILE A 23 30.87 13.49 -11.09
N LEU A 24 30.31 13.08 -9.94
CA LEU A 24 29.58 13.97 -9.03
C LEU A 24 30.46 15.05 -8.37
N GLU A 25 31.76 14.78 -8.23
CA GLU A 25 32.73 15.72 -7.64
C GLU A 25 33.24 16.74 -8.66
N ASN A 26 33.46 16.30 -9.90
CA ASN A 26 34.09 17.14 -10.92
C ASN A 26 33.10 17.85 -11.86
N ARG A 27 31.82 17.47 -11.84
CA ARG A 27 30.78 18.06 -12.69
C ARG A 27 29.66 18.68 -11.85
N LYS A 28 29.24 19.90 -12.21
CA LYS A 28 27.97 20.46 -11.74
C LYS A 28 26.82 19.86 -12.55
N LEU A 29 25.93 19.12 -11.90
CA LEU A 29 24.75 18.55 -12.54
C LEU A 29 23.64 19.60 -12.70
N SER A 30 22.99 19.57 -13.86
CA SER A 30 21.72 20.25 -14.10
C SER A 30 20.54 19.51 -13.46
N LEU A 31 19.41 20.18 -13.28
CA LEU A 31 18.19 19.54 -12.72
C LEU A 31 17.72 18.33 -13.53
N LYS A 32 17.85 18.40 -14.87
CA LYS A 32 17.51 17.29 -15.76
C LYS A 32 18.39 16.07 -15.49
N GLU A 33 19.70 16.26 -15.39
CA GLU A 33 20.64 15.17 -15.07
C GLU A 33 20.38 14.59 -13.68
N VAL A 34 19.98 15.40 -12.70
CA VAL A 34 19.58 14.90 -11.38
C VAL A 34 18.34 13.99 -11.50
N ILE A 35 17.32 14.39 -12.26
CA ILE A 35 16.13 13.56 -12.51
C ILE A 35 16.51 12.26 -13.22
N ASP A 36 17.37 12.33 -14.24
CA ASP A 36 17.85 11.15 -14.95
C ASP A 36 18.59 10.19 -14.01
N VAL A 37 19.43 10.71 -13.10
CA VAL A 37 20.09 9.91 -12.06
C VAL A 37 19.08 9.22 -11.14
N PHE A 38 18.01 9.94 -10.75
CA PHE A 38 16.95 9.37 -9.93
C PHE A 38 16.22 8.22 -10.65
N ILE A 39 15.84 8.39 -11.91
CA ILE A 39 15.15 7.37 -12.70
C ILE A 39 16.05 6.14 -12.87
N ASN A 40 17.33 6.33 -13.23
CA ASN A 40 18.29 5.25 -13.37
C ASN A 40 18.53 4.50 -12.05
N ALA A 41 18.56 5.22 -10.92
CA ALA A 41 18.69 4.59 -9.61
C ALA A 41 17.45 3.76 -9.23
N MET A 42 16.25 4.26 -9.57
CA MET A 42 15.01 3.51 -9.39
C MET A 42 14.98 2.25 -10.24
N ASP A 43 15.34 2.34 -11.51
CA ASP A 43 15.40 1.19 -12.42
C ASP A 43 16.38 0.13 -11.92
N ALA A 44 17.59 0.54 -11.52
CA ALA A 44 18.58 -0.36 -10.93
C ALA A 44 18.07 -1.07 -9.67
N ARG A 45 17.31 -0.38 -8.81
CA ARG A 45 16.68 -1.00 -7.63
C ARG A 45 15.56 -1.96 -8.02
N PHE A 46 14.76 -1.59 -9.02
CA PHE A 46 13.67 -2.43 -9.50
C PHE A 46 14.21 -3.74 -10.08
N LEU A 47 15.27 -3.68 -10.88
CA LEU A 47 15.96 -4.87 -11.39
C LEU A 47 16.49 -5.78 -10.25
N ASN A 48 17.15 -5.21 -9.24
CA ASN A 48 17.62 -6.01 -8.09
C ASN A 48 16.45 -6.64 -7.30
N LEU A 49 15.32 -5.93 -7.19
CA LEU A 49 14.12 -6.45 -6.54
C LEU A 49 13.53 -7.61 -7.36
N VAL A 50 13.37 -7.43 -8.67
CA VAL A 50 12.85 -8.47 -9.58
C VAL A 50 13.74 -9.70 -9.57
N GLU A 51 15.05 -9.53 -9.64
CA GLU A 51 16.02 -10.62 -9.54
C GLU A 51 15.89 -11.37 -8.20
N GLY A 52 15.73 -10.63 -7.09
CA GLY A 52 15.45 -11.20 -5.78
C GLY A 52 14.14 -11.99 -5.73
N ILE A 53 13.10 -11.54 -6.43
CA ILE A 53 11.83 -12.27 -6.55
C ILE A 53 11.98 -13.53 -7.41
N ILE A 54 12.71 -13.46 -8.53
CA ILE A 54 12.92 -14.60 -9.42
C ILE A 54 13.68 -15.72 -8.69
N ASN A 55 14.72 -15.35 -7.94
CA ASN A 55 15.56 -16.28 -7.18
C ASN A 55 14.91 -16.76 -5.87
N MET A 56 13.75 -16.22 -5.49
CA MET A 56 13.01 -16.63 -4.29
C MET A 56 12.38 -18.01 -4.49
N ASP A 57 12.27 -18.77 -3.39
CA ASP A 57 11.52 -20.03 -3.38
C ASP A 57 10.10 -19.83 -3.92
N LYS A 58 9.65 -20.77 -4.77
CA LYS A 58 8.38 -20.67 -5.49
C LYS A 58 7.20 -20.50 -4.54
N LYS A 59 7.19 -21.18 -3.38
CA LYS A 59 6.11 -21.09 -2.40
C LYS A 59 6.07 -19.72 -1.74
N ILE A 60 7.23 -19.18 -1.36
CA ILE A 60 7.32 -17.85 -0.74
C ILE A 60 6.92 -16.76 -1.74
N ARG A 61 7.39 -16.86 -2.99
CA ARG A 61 7.04 -15.94 -4.08
C ARG A 61 5.54 -15.92 -4.32
N ASP A 62 4.89 -17.09 -4.43
CA ASP A 62 3.45 -17.17 -4.70
C ASP A 62 2.62 -16.58 -3.54
N ILE A 63 3.04 -16.82 -2.28
CA ILE A 63 2.39 -16.20 -1.10
C ILE A 63 2.53 -14.67 -1.13
N MET A 64 3.73 -14.17 -1.44
CA MET A 64 3.98 -12.73 -1.49
C MET A 64 3.18 -12.06 -2.61
N LEU A 65 3.23 -12.61 -3.83
CA LEU A 65 2.51 -12.09 -4.98
C LEU A 65 1.00 -12.11 -4.74
N HIS A 66 0.46 -13.20 -4.18
CA HIS A 66 -0.96 -13.28 -3.84
C HIS A 66 -1.38 -12.21 -2.82
N SER A 67 -0.56 -11.97 -1.81
CA SER A 67 -0.79 -10.94 -0.80
C SER A 67 -0.78 -9.53 -1.40
N VAL A 68 0.21 -9.23 -2.23
CA VAL A 68 0.34 -7.93 -2.92
C VAL A 68 -0.82 -7.72 -3.89
N PHE A 69 -1.14 -8.74 -4.70
CA PHE A 69 -2.22 -8.70 -5.68
C PHE A 69 -3.58 -8.50 -5.00
N LYS A 70 -3.87 -9.21 -3.90
CA LYS A 70 -5.10 -8.98 -3.13
C LYS A 70 -5.22 -7.56 -2.58
N ARG A 71 -4.12 -6.97 -2.10
CA ARG A 71 -4.14 -5.57 -1.65
C ARG A 71 -4.39 -4.62 -2.80
N PHE A 72 -3.75 -4.85 -3.94
CA PHE A 72 -3.95 -4.05 -5.14
C PHE A 72 -5.40 -4.11 -5.65
N LEU A 73 -5.99 -5.31 -5.69
CA LEU A 73 -7.39 -5.54 -6.05
C LEU A 73 -8.40 -4.85 -5.12
N ILE A 74 -8.01 -4.45 -3.91
CA ILE A 74 -8.87 -3.71 -3.00
C ILE A 74 -8.60 -2.21 -3.11
N ILE A 75 -7.32 -1.82 -3.05
CA ILE A 75 -6.92 -0.41 -3.01
C ILE A 75 -7.29 0.31 -4.31
N VAL A 76 -7.02 -0.30 -5.47
CA VAL A 76 -7.27 0.35 -6.75
C VAL A 76 -8.76 0.61 -6.98
N PRO A 77 -9.67 -0.36 -6.78
CA PRO A 77 -11.10 -0.07 -6.88
C PRO A 77 -11.58 0.98 -5.89
N VAL A 78 -11.07 1.01 -4.65
CA VAL A 78 -11.45 2.05 -3.67
C VAL A 78 -11.04 3.44 -4.16
N ILE A 79 -9.83 3.59 -4.69
CA ILE A 79 -9.36 4.85 -5.27
C ILE A 79 -10.20 5.23 -6.49
N LEU A 80 -10.46 4.29 -7.39
CA LEU A 80 -11.28 4.52 -8.58
C LEU A 80 -12.70 4.91 -8.21
N LEU A 81 -13.33 4.24 -7.25
CA LEU A 81 -14.66 4.59 -6.75
C LEU A 81 -14.68 5.98 -6.12
N GLY A 82 -13.65 6.36 -5.38
CA GLY A 82 -13.53 7.71 -4.84
C GLY A 82 -13.40 8.78 -5.92
N LEU A 83 -12.55 8.54 -6.93
CA LEU A 83 -12.33 9.47 -8.04
C LEU A 83 -13.55 9.57 -8.96
N PHE A 84 -14.06 8.45 -9.45
CA PHE A 84 -15.23 8.41 -10.33
C PHE A 84 -16.50 8.82 -9.62
N GLY A 85 -16.70 8.35 -8.38
CA GLY A 85 -17.85 8.76 -7.56
C GLY A 85 -17.83 10.25 -7.27
N GLY A 86 -16.67 10.80 -6.89
CA GLY A 86 -16.48 12.23 -6.68
C GLY A 86 -16.74 13.05 -7.95
N TYR A 87 -16.18 12.63 -9.09
CA TYR A 87 -16.40 13.28 -10.38
C TYR A 87 -17.87 13.23 -10.80
N PHE A 88 -18.53 12.09 -10.65
CA PHE A 88 -19.95 11.92 -10.96
C PHE A 88 -20.82 12.82 -10.08
N ILE A 89 -20.61 12.80 -8.75
CA ILE A 89 -21.35 13.63 -7.80
C ILE A 89 -21.15 15.12 -8.09
N ALA A 90 -19.94 15.56 -8.41
CA ALA A 90 -19.66 16.95 -8.76
C ALA A 90 -20.43 17.40 -10.02
N ASN A 91 -20.58 16.53 -11.02
CA ASN A 91 -21.28 16.85 -12.26
C ASN A 91 -22.82 16.85 -12.10
N TYR A 92 -23.38 15.93 -11.33
CA TYR A 92 -24.84 15.83 -11.14
C TYR A 92 -25.38 16.71 -10.01
N THR A 93 -24.53 17.15 -9.09
CA THR A 93 -24.93 18.00 -7.95
C THR A 93 -23.96 19.17 -7.80
N PRO A 94 -24.07 20.19 -8.67
CA PRO A 94 -23.15 21.33 -8.69
C PRO A 94 -23.16 22.14 -7.39
N SER A 95 -24.23 22.09 -6.59
CA SER A 95 -24.30 22.74 -5.28
C SER A 95 -23.28 22.21 -4.26
N ILE A 96 -22.72 21.01 -4.46
CA ILE A 96 -21.63 20.48 -3.62
C ILE A 96 -20.33 21.27 -3.85
N SER A 97 -20.12 21.82 -5.05
CA SER A 97 -18.95 22.66 -5.35
C SER A 97 -19.02 24.04 -4.68
N GLU A 98 -20.21 24.47 -4.28
CA GLU A 98 -20.45 25.74 -3.56
C GLU A 98 -20.23 25.59 -2.05
N LEU A 99 -20.05 24.37 -1.54
CA LEU A 99 -19.82 24.13 -0.13
C LEU A 99 -18.45 24.67 0.31
N SER A 100 -18.43 25.30 1.49
CA SER A 100 -17.18 25.74 2.10
C SER A 100 -16.23 24.55 2.30
N PRO A 101 -14.91 24.71 2.05
CA PRO A 101 -13.92 23.65 2.28
C PRO A 101 -13.99 23.05 3.69
N LYS A 102 -14.36 23.84 4.71
CA LYS A 102 -14.52 23.36 6.10
C LYS A 102 -15.65 22.34 6.23
N LEU A 103 -16.78 22.57 5.55
CA LEU A 103 -17.94 21.67 5.61
C LEU A 103 -17.65 20.38 4.85
N LEU A 104 -17.00 20.47 3.69
CA LEU A 104 -16.52 19.30 2.93
C LEU A 104 -15.57 18.44 3.77
N LEU A 105 -14.64 19.08 4.48
CA LEU A 105 -13.71 18.38 5.38
C LEU A 105 -14.46 17.69 6.54
N LEU A 106 -15.43 18.38 7.15
CA LEU A 106 -16.24 17.82 8.23
C LEU A 106 -17.05 16.60 7.77
N ILE A 107 -17.68 16.68 6.60
CA ILE A 107 -18.42 15.57 5.98
C ILE A 107 -17.47 14.39 5.70
N GLY A 108 -16.30 14.67 5.12
CA GLY A 108 -15.28 13.66 4.84
C GLY A 108 -14.78 12.95 6.09
N VAL A 109 -14.50 13.70 7.17
CA VAL A 109 -14.08 13.13 8.46
C VAL A 109 -15.21 12.30 9.08
N GLY A 110 -16.45 12.80 9.08
CA GLY A 110 -17.60 12.07 9.61
C GLY A 110 -17.84 10.74 8.88
N LEU A 111 -17.82 10.76 7.54
CA LEU A 111 -17.92 9.55 6.73
C LEU A 111 -16.75 8.59 6.98
N GLY A 112 -15.52 9.12 7.07
CA GLY A 112 -14.33 8.32 7.35
C GLY A 112 -14.41 7.60 8.70
N LEU A 113 -14.85 8.29 9.75
CA LEU A 113 -15.05 7.70 11.08
C LEU A 113 -16.15 6.65 11.06
N PHE A 114 -17.28 6.92 10.39
CA PHE A 114 -18.38 5.97 10.28
C PHE A 114 -17.97 4.69 9.53
N VAL A 115 -17.32 4.83 8.37
CA VAL A 115 -16.81 3.69 7.59
C VAL A 115 -15.78 2.91 8.41
N GLY A 116 -14.86 3.61 9.09
CA GLY A 116 -13.88 3.00 9.97
C GLY A 116 -14.51 2.17 11.08
N TYR A 117 -15.56 2.71 11.72
CA TYR A 117 -16.32 2.01 12.76
C TYR A 117 -16.99 0.74 12.22
N VAL A 118 -17.72 0.84 11.09
CA VAL A 118 -18.41 -0.31 10.48
C VAL A 118 -17.41 -1.40 10.10
N VAL A 119 -16.29 -1.04 9.44
CA VAL A 119 -15.24 -1.99 9.08
C VAL A 119 -14.62 -2.64 10.32
N GLY A 120 -14.37 -1.85 11.37
CA GLY A 120 -13.86 -2.35 12.65
C GLY A 120 -14.82 -3.36 13.30
N LEU A 121 -16.12 -3.05 13.31
CA LEU A 121 -17.16 -3.90 13.87
C LEU A 121 -17.29 -5.22 13.09
N VAL A 122 -17.37 -5.16 11.75
CA VAL A 122 -17.41 -6.36 10.89
C VAL A 122 -16.18 -7.24 11.10
N ARG A 123 -14.99 -6.65 11.17
CA ARG A 123 -13.75 -7.39 11.46
C ARG A 123 -13.76 -8.02 12.85
N GLY A 124 -14.28 -7.31 13.84
CA GLY A 124 -14.46 -7.82 15.20
C GLY A 124 -15.36 -9.04 15.22
N ILE A 125 -16.53 -8.96 14.58
CA ILE A 125 -17.49 -10.07 14.46
C ILE A 125 -16.85 -11.26 13.72
N MET A 126 -16.23 -11.02 12.57
CA MET A 126 -15.52 -12.08 11.83
C MET A 126 -14.43 -12.75 12.66
N ARG A 127 -13.69 -11.99 13.48
CA ARG A 127 -12.68 -12.56 14.38
C ARG A 127 -13.34 -13.46 15.43
N VAL A 128 -14.43 -13.02 16.05
CA VAL A 128 -15.18 -13.82 17.03
C VAL A 128 -15.67 -15.11 16.39
N ILE A 129 -16.34 -15.03 15.22
CA ILE A 129 -16.83 -16.20 14.47
C ILE A 129 -15.67 -17.17 14.16
N LYS A 130 -14.52 -16.65 13.70
CA LYS A 130 -13.37 -17.48 13.35
C LYS A 130 -12.76 -18.18 14.58
N VAL A 131 -12.80 -17.55 15.75
CA VAL A 131 -12.34 -18.15 17.01
C VAL A 131 -13.33 -19.20 17.48
N THR A 132 -14.63 -18.89 17.51
CA THR A 132 -15.68 -19.82 17.95
C THR A 132 -15.83 -21.04 17.04
N GLN A 133 -15.49 -20.91 15.75
CA GLN A 133 -15.43 -22.04 14.81
C GLN A 133 -14.24 -22.97 15.04
N LYS A 134 -13.16 -22.49 15.66
CA LYS A 134 -11.95 -23.29 15.93
C LYS A 134 -11.91 -23.89 17.32
N GLU A 135 -12.38 -23.14 18.31
CA GLU A 135 -12.27 -23.48 19.73
C GLU A 135 -13.59 -23.21 20.45
N ASP A 136 -13.94 -24.08 21.40
CA ASP A 136 -15.11 -23.87 22.26
C ASP A 136 -14.82 -22.68 23.19
N VAL A 137 -15.67 -21.65 23.16
CA VAL A 137 -15.49 -20.48 24.03
C VAL A 137 -16.11 -20.77 25.40
N PHE A 138 -15.28 -20.68 26.45
CA PHE A 138 -15.72 -20.81 27.83
C PHE A 138 -16.15 -19.44 28.36
N LEU A 139 -17.44 -19.28 28.63
CA LEU A 139 -17.96 -18.10 29.32
C LEU A 139 -18.16 -18.41 30.81
N PRO A 140 -18.15 -17.40 31.70
CA PRO A 140 -18.43 -17.56 33.13
C PRO A 140 -19.79 -18.22 33.43
N THR A 141 -20.73 -18.11 32.48
CA THR A 141 -22.10 -18.63 32.59
C THR A 141 -22.27 -20.04 32.01
N GLY A 142 -21.22 -20.66 31.47
CA GLY A 142 -21.26 -22.01 30.90
C GLY A 142 -20.57 -22.15 29.54
N LYS A 143 -20.62 -23.36 28.97
CA LYS A 143 -19.94 -23.71 27.72
C LYS A 143 -20.86 -23.45 26.52
N LEU A 144 -20.55 -22.47 25.66
CA LEU A 144 -21.25 -22.29 24.39
C LEU A 144 -20.64 -23.25 23.36
N LYS A 145 -21.36 -24.34 23.05
CA LYS A 145 -20.99 -25.27 21.97
C LYS A 145 -21.49 -24.70 20.65
N PHE A 146 -20.57 -24.39 19.73
CA PHE A 146 -20.91 -24.05 18.35
C PHE A 146 -20.76 -25.29 17.48
N ASN A 147 -21.64 -25.46 16.49
CA ASN A 147 -21.49 -26.52 15.48
C ASN A 147 -20.21 -26.23 14.69
N LYS A 148 -19.22 -27.13 14.83
CA LYS A 148 -17.98 -27.08 14.05
C LYS A 148 -18.32 -27.53 12.64
N LEU A 149 -18.01 -26.71 11.65
CA LEU A 149 -18.03 -27.15 10.26
C LEU A 149 -16.91 -28.18 10.11
N GLU A 150 -17.27 -29.44 9.89
CA GLU A 150 -16.30 -30.46 9.46
C GLU A 150 -15.63 -29.98 8.17
N SER A 151 -14.29 -29.98 8.18
CA SER A 151 -13.44 -29.53 7.08
C SER A 151 -13.45 -30.49 5.92
#